data_AF-A0A5J5WCS8-F1
#
_entry.id   AF-A0A5J5WCS8-F1
#
_cell.length_a   1.000
_cell.length_b   1.000
_cell.length_c   1.000
_cell.angle_alpha   90.00
_cell.angle_beta   90.00
_cell.angle_gamma   90.00
#
_symmetry.space_group_name_H-M   'P 1'
#
loop_
_entity.id
_entity.type
_entity.pdbx_description
1 polymer ?
#
loop_
_entity_poly.entity_id
_entity_poly.type
_entity_poly.pdbx_seq_one_letter_code
_entity_poly.pdbx_strand_id
1 'polypeptide(L)'
;MMDIDEPLDFEVEDSLLINPVVPSKRKNLMGLDELLTEHYKEQSKLIENEARKQAKARKCYVSDDEDKNCKEAMLASLLDDCQKQMKAIHSVEEMSEWGLCVFGEQKTTPPLSFPELGNWSILQSFMNNELNSLVGLTKEQGCTFLEGLLKNGWLLKFIFKCGCVEKSLATWTFFLMLYSSKEELRSSACEFWCAILSSKIQVGMRPIEIDWYPSYPELKSALETYGFLFNFSSNISAENSSGCKGPPQNIITWIKFTAVYCQVRCNKQSILLTSDCQELAEVILCLFLDRRLQGLSVLMRNCMQSIISSFTEEEWINSYSRIAKSIASRVPTDLNCLRAVQCISGVDPRTKHLKSVVAFEILVNCFENKLLPT
;
A
#
# COMPACT_ATOMS: atom_id res chain seq x y z
N MET A 1 -4.08 39.37 -31.67
CA MET A 1 -4.96 38.26 -32.10
C MET A 1 -4.04 37.14 -32.57
N MET A 2 -3.78 36.19 -31.67
CA MET A 2 -3.05 34.95 -31.89
C MET A 2 -3.65 34.00 -30.86
N ASP A 3 -4.54 33.13 -31.32
CA ASP A 3 -5.14 32.06 -30.51
C ASP A 3 -4.06 31.00 -30.24
N ILE A 4 -3.84 30.71 -28.97
CA ILE A 4 -3.11 29.55 -28.48
C ILE A 4 -4.01 28.94 -27.42
N ASP A 5 -4.91 28.07 -27.85
CA ASP A 5 -5.68 27.17 -26.99
C ASP A 5 -5.95 25.90 -27.79
N GLU A 6 -5.06 24.91 -27.66
CA GLU A 6 -5.37 23.53 -27.96
C GLU A 6 -4.74 22.64 -26.86
N PRO A 7 -5.54 21.96 -26.03
CA PRO A 7 -5.02 21.12 -24.96
C PRO A 7 -4.46 19.81 -25.52
N LEU A 8 -3.30 19.40 -25.00
CA LEU A 8 -2.60 18.16 -25.34
C LEU A 8 -3.51 16.94 -25.11
N ASP A 9 -3.87 16.28 -26.21
CA ASP A 9 -4.55 14.99 -26.25
C ASP A 9 -3.55 13.86 -25.95
N PHE A 10 -3.92 12.98 -25.00
CA PHE A 10 -3.10 11.85 -24.55
C PHE A 10 -3.66 10.49 -25.01
N GLU A 11 -4.58 10.44 -25.97
CA GLU A 11 -5.08 9.19 -26.57
C GLU A 11 -4.25 8.73 -27.78
N VAL A 12 -2.93 8.62 -27.64
CA VAL A 12 -2.11 7.85 -28.58
C VAL A 12 -1.60 6.59 -27.89
N GLU A 13 -2.42 5.54 -27.92
CA GLU A 13 -1.96 4.19 -27.62
C GLU A 13 -0.86 3.79 -28.63
N ASP A 14 0.23 3.25 -28.09
CA ASP A 14 1.36 2.69 -28.82
C ASP A 14 0.90 1.74 -29.94
N SER A 15 1.21 2.10 -31.19
CA SER A 15 1.04 1.21 -32.34
C SER A 15 2.13 0.12 -32.35
N LEU A 16 2.05 -0.83 -31.41
CA LEU A 16 2.90 -2.03 -31.34
C LEU A 16 2.22 -3.29 -31.91
N LEU A 17 1.29 -3.15 -32.86
CA LEU A 17 0.71 -4.29 -33.59
C LEU A 17 0.84 -4.10 -35.10
N ILE A 18 2.04 -4.36 -35.62
CA ILE A 18 2.21 -4.65 -37.05
C ILE A 18 1.63 -6.05 -37.28
N ASN A 19 0.34 -6.11 -37.61
CA ASN A 19 -0.24 -7.28 -38.24
C ASN A 19 0.32 -7.41 -39.67
N PRO A 20 0.82 -8.58 -40.10
CA PRO A 20 1.20 -8.76 -41.49
C PRO A 20 -0.06 -8.72 -42.36
N VAL A 21 -0.01 -7.88 -43.39
CA VAL A 21 -1.01 -7.77 -44.45
C VAL A 21 -1.11 -9.12 -45.18
N VAL A 22 -2.22 -9.83 -44.99
CA VAL A 22 -2.53 -11.06 -45.74
C VAL A 22 -3.23 -10.67 -47.04
N PRO A 23 -2.67 -10.99 -48.23
CA PRO A 23 -3.39 -10.77 -49.47
C PRO A 23 -4.49 -11.81 -49.65
N SER A 24 -5.67 -11.35 -50.06
CA SER A 24 -6.87 -12.15 -50.28
C SER A 24 -6.68 -13.16 -51.42
N LYS A 25 -6.49 -14.44 -51.08
CA LYS A 25 -6.74 -15.57 -51.99
C LYS A 25 -7.48 -16.70 -51.28
N ARG A 26 -8.41 -17.31 -52.03
CA ARG A 26 -9.39 -18.33 -51.65
C ARG A 26 -8.90 -19.32 -50.58
N LYS A 27 -9.71 -19.51 -49.55
CA LYS A 27 -9.60 -20.59 -48.55
C LYS A 27 -9.69 -21.95 -49.26
N ASN A 28 -8.54 -22.55 -49.55
CA ASN A 28 -8.42 -24.00 -49.61
C ASN A 28 -7.97 -24.46 -48.23
N LEU A 29 -8.74 -25.38 -47.63
CA LEU A 29 -8.44 -25.98 -46.34
C LEU A 29 -7.19 -26.87 -46.52
N MET A 30 -5.99 -26.29 -46.41
CA MET A 30 -4.74 -27.06 -46.44
C MET A 30 -4.68 -27.96 -45.21
N GLY A 31 -4.59 -29.27 -45.44
CA GLY A 31 -4.40 -30.25 -44.39
C GLY A 31 -3.03 -30.09 -43.74
N LEU A 32 -2.91 -30.45 -42.46
CA LEU A 32 -1.64 -30.42 -41.72
C LEU A 32 -0.52 -31.20 -42.42
N ASP A 33 -0.86 -32.30 -43.09
CA ASP A 33 0.10 -33.09 -43.88
C ASP A 33 0.61 -32.33 -45.11
N GLU A 34 -0.22 -31.49 -45.71
CA GLU A 34 0.15 -30.68 -46.88
C GLU A 34 1.12 -29.55 -46.49
N LEU A 35 0.87 -28.91 -45.33
CA LEU A 35 1.78 -27.92 -44.72
C LEU A 35 3.12 -28.52 -44.31
N LEU A 36 3.12 -29.73 -43.74
CA LEU A 36 4.36 -30.45 -43.41
C LEU A 36 5.16 -30.78 -44.68
N THR A 37 4.47 -31.20 -45.74
CA THR A 37 5.12 -31.52 -47.02
C THR A 37 5.72 -30.27 -47.68
N GLU A 38 5.03 -29.13 -47.58
CA GLU A 38 5.54 -27.84 -48.08
C GLU A 38 6.74 -27.35 -47.26
N HIS A 39 6.69 -27.46 -45.93
CA HIS A 39 7.81 -27.13 -45.05
C HIS A 39 9.07 -27.97 -45.33
N TYR A 40 8.92 -29.29 -45.54
CA TYR A 40 10.06 -30.14 -45.92
C TYR A 40 10.59 -29.84 -47.33
N LYS A 41 9.72 -29.48 -48.28
CA LYS A 41 10.15 -29.02 -49.61
C LYS A 41 10.89 -27.68 -49.53
N GLU A 42 10.45 -26.77 -48.67
CA GLU A 42 11.08 -25.47 -48.50
C GLU A 42 12.43 -25.58 -47.80
N GLN A 43 12.55 -26.41 -46.76
CA GLN A 43 13.85 -26.76 -46.16
C GLN A 43 14.80 -27.40 -47.19
N SER A 44 14.31 -28.34 -48.01
CA SER A 44 15.14 -28.98 -49.03
C SER A 44 15.65 -27.97 -50.07
N LYS A 45 14.81 -26.99 -50.46
CA LYS A 45 15.22 -25.89 -51.35
C LYS A 45 16.25 -24.97 -50.70
N LEU A 46 16.13 -24.68 -49.40
CA LEU A 46 17.11 -23.87 -48.68
C LEU A 46 18.47 -24.58 -48.62
N ILE A 47 18.47 -25.89 -48.32
CA ILE A 47 19.69 -26.71 -48.31
C ILE A 47 20.31 -26.79 -49.72
N GLU A 48 19.50 -26.99 -50.78
CA GLU A 48 20.00 -27.01 -52.15
C GLU A 48 20.55 -25.63 -52.59
N ASN A 49 19.92 -24.54 -52.17
CA ASN A 49 20.39 -23.18 -52.43
C ASN A 49 21.68 -22.85 -51.68
N GLU A 50 21.83 -23.35 -50.45
CA GLU A 50 23.02 -23.17 -49.64
C GLU A 50 24.18 -24.03 -50.17
N ALA A 51 23.90 -25.26 -50.61
CA ALA A 51 24.85 -26.10 -51.33
C ALA A 51 25.27 -25.49 -52.69
N ARG A 52 24.34 -24.87 -53.43
CA ARG A 52 24.65 -24.12 -54.66
C ARG A 52 25.47 -22.85 -54.38
N LYS A 53 25.22 -22.15 -53.26
CA LYS A 53 26.04 -21.01 -52.82
C LYS A 53 27.45 -21.45 -52.44
N GLN A 54 27.60 -22.55 -51.72
CA GLN A 54 28.92 -23.11 -51.37
C GLN A 54 29.66 -23.67 -52.59
N ALA A 55 28.96 -24.28 -53.54
CA ALA A 55 29.55 -24.76 -54.79
C ALA A 55 29.96 -23.60 -55.73
N LYS A 56 29.21 -22.48 -55.74
CA LYS A 56 29.60 -21.25 -56.43
C LYS A 56 30.79 -20.56 -55.76
N ALA A 57 30.86 -20.58 -54.43
CA ALA A 57 32.00 -20.08 -53.66
C ALA A 57 33.28 -20.90 -53.89
N ARG A 58 33.17 -22.21 -54.17
CA ARG A 58 34.33 -23.07 -54.49
C ARG A 58 34.89 -22.93 -55.92
N LYS A 59 34.21 -22.22 -56.83
CA LYS A 59 34.66 -22.04 -58.24
C LYS A 59 35.26 -20.68 -58.58
N CYS A 60 35.35 -19.75 -57.62
CA CYS A 60 36.14 -18.54 -57.76
C CYS A 60 37.28 -18.56 -56.75
N TYR A 61 38.49 -18.81 -57.26
CA TYR A 61 39.81 -18.41 -56.77
C TYR A 61 39.98 -18.12 -55.26
N VAL A 62 40.72 -19.05 -54.64
CA VAL A 62 41.88 -18.84 -53.72
C VAL A 62 42.26 -17.38 -53.46
N SER A 63 42.46 -17.07 -52.16
CA SER A 63 42.98 -15.83 -51.56
C SER A 63 41.89 -14.89 -51.03
N ASP A 64 41.59 -14.98 -49.72
CA ASP A 64 41.82 -13.90 -48.73
C ASP A 64 41.19 -14.29 -47.38
N ASP A 65 41.97 -14.96 -46.52
CA ASP A 65 41.53 -15.44 -45.18
C ASP A 65 41.79 -14.39 -44.07
N GLU A 66 42.22 -13.17 -44.42
CA GLU A 66 42.61 -12.15 -43.43
C GLU A 66 41.44 -11.24 -42.98
N ASP A 67 40.35 -11.13 -43.76
CA ASP A 67 39.31 -10.11 -43.54
C ASP A 67 38.12 -10.55 -42.64
N LYS A 68 38.07 -11.84 -42.25
CA LYS A 68 37.08 -12.35 -41.28
C LYS A 68 37.46 -12.00 -39.85
N ASN A 69 38.75 -12.05 -39.53
CA ASN A 69 39.26 -11.86 -38.17
C ASN A 69 39.13 -10.39 -37.72
N CYS A 70 39.29 -9.43 -38.64
CA CYS A 70 39.09 -8.00 -38.36
C CYS A 70 37.64 -7.65 -38.02
N LYS A 71 36.65 -8.29 -38.67
CA LYS A 71 35.22 -8.06 -38.40
C LYS A 71 34.79 -8.64 -37.06
N GLU A 72 35.26 -9.84 -36.72
CA GLU A 72 35.04 -10.42 -35.38
C GLU A 72 35.73 -9.59 -34.30
N ALA A 73 36.95 -9.09 -34.53
CA ALA A 73 37.66 -8.24 -33.58
C ALA A 73 36.95 -6.90 -33.35
N MET A 74 36.42 -6.27 -34.41
CA MET A 74 35.61 -5.05 -34.28
C MET A 74 34.31 -5.30 -33.53
N LEU A 75 33.66 -6.45 -33.75
CA LEU A 75 32.42 -6.80 -33.08
C LEU A 75 32.66 -7.15 -31.61
N ALA A 76 33.79 -7.80 -31.30
CA ALA A 76 34.24 -8.05 -29.94
C ALA A 76 34.59 -6.74 -29.20
N SER A 77 35.22 -5.77 -29.88
CA SER A 77 35.51 -4.47 -29.26
C SER A 77 34.22 -3.67 -29.02
N LEU A 78 33.25 -3.72 -29.95
CA LEU A 78 31.93 -3.11 -29.77
C LEU A 78 31.15 -3.75 -28.61
N LEU A 79 31.21 -5.08 -28.48
CA LEU A 79 30.60 -5.79 -27.35
C LEU A 79 31.28 -5.44 -26.03
N ASP A 80 32.60 -5.33 -26.00
CA ASP A 80 33.35 -4.94 -24.80
C ASP A 80 33.09 -3.46 -24.42
N ASP A 81 33.00 -2.57 -25.40
CA ASP A 81 32.62 -1.17 -25.19
C ASP A 81 31.17 -1.04 -24.71
N CYS A 82 30.22 -1.79 -25.29
CA CYS A 82 28.85 -1.88 -24.78
C CYS A 82 28.81 -2.47 -23.37
N GLN A 83 29.62 -3.49 -23.06
CA GLN A 83 29.68 -4.10 -21.74
C GLN A 83 30.33 -3.17 -20.71
N LYS A 84 31.31 -2.36 -21.10
CA LYS A 84 31.90 -1.29 -20.28
C LYS A 84 30.92 -0.17 -20.06
N GLN A 85 30.17 0.26 -21.09
CA GLN A 85 29.09 1.23 -20.94
C GLN A 85 27.98 0.69 -20.04
N MET A 86 27.58 -0.57 -20.19
CA MET A 86 26.59 -1.23 -19.33
C MET A 86 27.09 -1.33 -17.89
N LYS A 87 28.36 -1.67 -17.65
CA LYS A 87 28.98 -1.68 -16.32
C LYS A 87 29.08 -0.27 -15.74
N ALA A 88 29.37 0.75 -16.55
CA ALA A 88 29.43 2.15 -16.14
C ALA A 88 28.04 2.71 -15.79
N ILE A 89 27.00 2.31 -16.53
CA ILE A 89 25.60 2.60 -16.21
C ILE A 89 25.17 1.86 -14.93
N HIS A 90 25.58 0.61 -14.77
CA HIS A 90 25.26 -0.19 -13.58
C HIS A 90 26.03 0.27 -12.32
N SER A 91 27.17 0.95 -12.47
CA SER A 91 28.01 1.40 -11.34
C SER A 91 27.72 2.82 -10.85
N VAL A 92 26.85 3.58 -11.52
CA VAL A 92 26.57 5.00 -11.16
C VAL A 92 25.11 5.27 -10.79
N GLU A 93 24.20 4.31 -10.97
CA GLU A 93 22.85 4.40 -10.41
C GLU A 93 22.54 3.13 -9.62
N GLU A 94 23.15 3.00 -8.43
CA GLU A 94 22.34 2.54 -7.30
C GLU A 94 21.11 3.46 -7.31
N MET A 95 19.97 3.00 -7.84
CA MET A 95 18.70 3.70 -7.67
C MET A 95 18.65 4.10 -6.21
N SER A 96 18.76 5.40 -5.91
CA SER A 96 18.78 5.86 -4.52
C SER A 96 17.61 5.17 -3.83
N GLU A 97 17.90 4.40 -2.78
CA GLU A 97 16.90 3.60 -2.10
C GLU A 97 15.86 4.56 -1.50
N TRP A 98 14.85 4.90 -2.29
CA TRP A 98 13.72 5.67 -1.82
C TRP A 98 13.00 4.82 -0.77
N GLY A 99 12.53 5.47 0.29
CA GLY A 99 12.11 4.78 1.48
C GLY A 99 12.50 5.53 2.74
N LEU A 100 11.52 5.95 3.52
CA LEU A 100 11.75 6.39 4.89
C LEU A 100 11.55 5.20 5.84
N CYS A 101 12.52 4.99 6.73
CA CYS A 101 12.31 4.09 7.85
C CYS A 101 11.41 4.79 8.88
N VAL A 102 10.11 4.51 8.85
CA VAL A 102 9.14 5.15 9.75
C VAL A 102 8.92 4.41 11.07
N PHE A 103 9.47 3.20 11.17
CA PHE A 103 9.43 2.38 12.39
C PHE A 103 10.84 2.13 12.91
N GLY A 104 11.10 2.58 14.13
CA GLY A 104 12.27 2.28 14.94
C GLY A 104 12.03 1.08 15.87
N GLU A 105 12.55 1.18 17.08
CA GLU A 105 12.45 0.12 18.09
C GLU A 105 11.05 0.01 18.68
N GLN A 106 10.57 -1.23 18.80
CA GLN A 106 9.29 -1.53 19.44
C GLN A 106 9.46 -1.59 20.96
N LYS A 107 8.52 -0.97 21.68
CA LYS A 107 8.41 -1.03 23.13
C LYS A 107 7.63 -2.28 23.56
N THR A 108 7.76 -2.66 24.82
CA THR A 108 6.95 -3.74 25.41
C THR A 108 5.47 -3.38 25.33
N THR A 109 4.66 -4.25 24.72
CA THR A 109 3.22 -4.07 24.64
C THR A 109 2.59 -4.08 26.05
N PRO A 110 1.58 -3.24 26.30
CA PRO A 110 0.88 -3.25 27.59
C PRO A 110 0.26 -4.64 27.86
N PRO A 111 0.21 -5.08 29.13
CA PRO A 111 -0.42 -6.35 29.47
C PRO A 111 -1.93 -6.29 29.19
N LEU A 112 -2.43 -7.32 28.51
CA LEU A 112 -3.86 -7.47 28.21
C LEU A 112 -4.59 -8.11 29.41
N SER A 113 -4.69 -7.39 30.51
CA SER A 113 -5.50 -7.80 31.67
C SER A 113 -6.75 -6.94 31.79
N PHE A 114 -7.93 -7.58 31.66
CA PHE A 114 -9.23 -6.90 31.71
C PHE A 114 -10.09 -7.47 32.84
N PRO A 115 -9.77 -7.16 34.11
CA PRO A 115 -10.57 -7.62 35.25
C PRO A 115 -12.01 -7.09 35.20
N GLU A 116 -12.23 -5.93 34.58
CA GLU A 116 -13.54 -5.30 34.39
C GLU A 116 -14.45 -6.07 33.40
N LEU A 117 -13.89 -6.98 32.60
CA LEU A 117 -14.66 -7.80 31.66
C LEU A 117 -15.64 -8.73 32.40
N GLY A 118 -15.30 -9.13 33.63
CA GLY A 118 -16.17 -9.89 34.51
C GLY A 118 -17.41 -9.10 34.96
N ASN A 119 -17.39 -7.77 34.85
CA ASN A 119 -18.52 -6.89 35.20
C ASN A 119 -19.44 -6.60 33.99
N TRP A 120 -19.20 -7.24 32.84
CA TRP A 120 -20.06 -7.09 31.66
C TRP A 120 -21.48 -7.60 31.99
N SER A 121 -22.45 -6.69 32.09
CA SER A 121 -23.76 -7.00 32.69
C SER A 121 -24.54 -8.02 31.86
N ILE A 122 -24.45 -7.90 30.54
CA ILE A 122 -25.07 -8.83 29.60
C ILE A 122 -24.41 -10.20 29.70
N LEU A 123 -23.08 -10.27 29.81
CA LEU A 123 -22.38 -11.54 30.03
C LEU A 123 -22.75 -12.18 31.35
N GLN A 124 -22.85 -11.40 32.43
CA GLN A 124 -23.27 -11.96 33.71
C GLN A 124 -24.68 -12.53 33.62
N SER A 125 -25.61 -11.83 32.97
CA SER A 125 -26.97 -12.35 32.74
C SER A 125 -26.95 -13.63 31.89
N PHE A 126 -26.09 -13.66 30.87
CA PHE A 126 -25.91 -14.83 30.02
C PHE A 126 -25.33 -15.98 30.83
N MET A 127 -24.22 -15.78 31.54
CA MET A 127 -23.46 -16.76 32.32
C MET A 127 -24.24 -17.30 33.52
N ASN A 128 -25.14 -16.51 34.11
CA ASN A 128 -26.00 -16.93 35.21
C ASN A 128 -27.19 -17.80 34.76
N ASN A 129 -27.31 -18.12 33.47
CA ASN A 129 -28.34 -19.04 32.98
C ASN A 129 -27.98 -20.50 33.33
N GLU A 130 -28.97 -21.25 33.85
CA GLU A 130 -28.84 -22.66 34.23
C GLU A 130 -28.33 -23.54 33.07
N LEU A 131 -28.65 -23.17 31.82
CA LEU A 131 -28.18 -23.90 30.63
C LEU A 131 -26.65 -23.89 30.45
N ASN A 132 -25.93 -22.94 31.04
CA ASN A 132 -24.47 -22.90 30.92
C ASN A 132 -23.78 -23.99 31.74
N SER A 133 -24.45 -24.51 32.78
CA SER A 133 -23.98 -25.66 33.55
C SER A 133 -23.93 -26.93 32.69
N LEU A 134 -24.81 -27.04 31.68
CA LEU A 134 -24.84 -28.15 30.72
C LEU A 134 -23.70 -28.06 29.68
N VAL A 135 -23.19 -26.85 29.40
CA VAL A 135 -22.11 -26.61 28.43
C VAL A 135 -20.73 -26.53 29.12
N GLY A 136 -20.68 -26.65 30.45
CA GLY A 136 -19.43 -26.61 31.22
C GLY A 136 -18.74 -25.24 31.22
N LEU A 137 -19.48 -24.16 30.98
CA LEU A 137 -18.95 -22.79 30.95
C LEU A 137 -18.70 -22.29 32.39
N THR A 138 -17.44 -22.32 32.83
CA THR A 138 -17.04 -21.81 34.15
C THR A 138 -16.60 -20.34 34.07
N LYS A 139 -16.74 -19.59 35.17
CA LYS A 139 -16.29 -18.17 35.26
C LYS A 139 -14.78 -18.00 35.06
N GLU A 140 -13.99 -19.03 35.35
CA GLU A 140 -12.52 -19.04 35.24
C GLU A 140 -12.03 -19.10 33.78
N GLN A 141 -12.88 -19.54 32.84
CA GLN A 141 -12.61 -19.59 31.39
C GLN A 141 -13.31 -18.45 30.61
N GLY A 142 -13.80 -17.42 31.31
CA GLY A 142 -14.56 -16.33 30.69
C GLY A 142 -13.81 -15.64 29.54
N CYS A 143 -12.51 -15.34 29.72
CA CYS A 143 -11.72 -14.69 28.67
C CYS A 143 -11.50 -15.57 27.43
N THR A 144 -11.23 -16.86 27.62
CA THR A 144 -11.02 -17.79 26.48
C THR A 144 -12.33 -18.07 25.75
N PHE A 145 -13.46 -18.10 26.47
CA PHE A 145 -14.78 -18.19 25.87
C PHE A 145 -15.10 -16.96 25.00
N LEU A 146 -14.88 -15.75 25.52
CA LEU A 146 -15.11 -14.51 24.78
C LEU A 146 -14.17 -14.39 23.57
N GLU A 147 -12.89 -14.77 23.71
CA GLU A 147 -11.97 -14.91 22.57
C GLU A 147 -12.56 -15.83 21.50
N GLY A 148 -13.12 -16.98 21.90
CA GLY A 148 -13.79 -17.92 21.00
C GLY A 148 -15.02 -17.32 20.32
N LEU A 149 -15.86 -16.59 21.05
CA LEU A 149 -17.03 -15.90 20.48
C LEU A 149 -16.64 -14.81 19.49
N LEU A 150 -15.57 -14.07 19.77
CA LEU A 150 -15.03 -13.04 18.89
C LEU A 150 -14.50 -13.66 17.60
N LYS A 151 -13.63 -14.69 17.71
CA LYS A 151 -13.05 -15.38 16.55
C LYS A 151 -14.10 -15.96 15.60
N ASN A 152 -15.13 -16.57 16.16
CA ASN A 152 -16.20 -17.20 15.39
C ASN A 152 -17.28 -16.22 14.92
N GLY A 153 -17.14 -14.92 15.21
CA GLY A 153 -18.10 -13.87 14.82
C GLY A 153 -19.44 -13.90 15.58
N TRP A 154 -19.60 -14.80 16.56
CA TRP A 154 -20.80 -14.89 17.38
C TRP A 154 -21.00 -13.66 18.27
N LEU A 155 -19.89 -13.10 18.78
CA LEU A 155 -19.94 -11.87 19.57
C LEU A 155 -20.54 -10.71 18.75
N LEU A 156 -20.12 -10.56 17.50
CA LEU A 156 -20.64 -9.52 16.62
C LEU A 156 -22.15 -9.71 16.36
N LYS A 157 -22.58 -10.95 16.03
CA LYS A 157 -24.00 -11.28 15.84
C LYS A 157 -24.83 -10.98 17.08
N PHE A 158 -24.29 -11.29 18.25
CA PHE A 158 -24.92 -11.03 19.53
C PHE A 158 -25.12 -9.53 19.77
N ILE A 159 -24.07 -8.72 19.55
CA ILE A 159 -24.15 -7.26 19.67
C ILE A 159 -25.14 -6.66 18.69
N PHE A 160 -25.23 -7.15 17.44
CA PHE A 160 -26.25 -6.71 16.50
C PHE A 160 -27.68 -7.01 16.96
N LYS A 161 -27.89 -8.05 17.79
CA LYS A 161 -29.20 -8.36 18.38
C LYS A 161 -29.49 -7.52 19.62
N CYS A 162 -28.50 -7.30 20.47
CA CYS A 162 -28.63 -6.47 21.68
C CYS A 162 -28.74 -4.98 21.35
N GLY A 163 -28.07 -4.51 20.29
CA GLY A 163 -28.04 -3.12 19.87
C GLY A 163 -27.14 -2.22 20.71
N CYS A 164 -26.38 -2.77 21.66
CA CYS A 164 -25.48 -2.02 22.54
C CYS A 164 -24.13 -2.71 22.73
N VAL A 165 -23.09 -1.91 22.98
CA VAL A 165 -21.73 -2.35 23.33
C VAL A 165 -21.32 -1.66 24.62
N GLU A 166 -21.23 -2.43 25.70
CA GLU A 166 -20.78 -1.94 27.00
C GLU A 166 -19.31 -1.52 26.97
N LYS A 167 -18.94 -0.55 27.80
CA LYS A 167 -17.58 0.00 27.89
C LYS A 167 -16.51 -1.09 28.08
N SER A 168 -16.73 -2.05 28.97
CA SER A 168 -15.76 -3.13 29.25
C SER A 168 -15.46 -3.97 28.01
N LEU A 169 -16.49 -4.30 27.22
CA LEU A 169 -16.36 -5.05 25.97
C LEU A 169 -15.70 -4.22 24.87
N ALA A 170 -16.10 -2.95 24.75
CA ALA A 170 -15.51 -2.02 23.79
C ALA A 170 -14.00 -1.87 24.04
N THR A 171 -13.60 -1.54 25.27
CA THR A 171 -12.19 -1.44 25.65
C THR A 171 -11.44 -2.74 25.40
N TRP A 172 -11.97 -3.88 25.87
CA TRP A 172 -11.32 -5.18 25.66
C TRP A 172 -11.07 -5.51 24.19
N THR A 173 -12.09 -5.38 23.33
CA THR A 173 -11.94 -5.63 21.88
C THR A 173 -10.98 -4.64 21.21
N PHE A 174 -10.99 -3.37 21.63
CA PHE A 174 -10.07 -2.36 21.08
C PHE A 174 -8.60 -2.67 21.41
N PHE A 175 -8.30 -2.99 22.66
CA PHE A 175 -6.94 -3.35 23.06
C PHE A 175 -6.49 -4.69 22.47
N LEU A 176 -7.41 -5.66 22.29
CA LEU A 176 -7.11 -6.89 21.54
C LEU A 176 -6.70 -6.60 20.11
N MET A 177 -7.42 -5.72 19.41
CA MET A 177 -7.09 -5.30 18.04
C MET A 177 -5.68 -4.68 17.96
N LEU A 178 -5.32 -3.86 18.95
CA LEU A 178 -4.06 -3.14 18.96
C LEU A 178 -2.87 -3.98 19.40
N TYR A 179 -2.99 -4.78 20.46
CA TYR A 179 -1.85 -5.35 21.17
C TYR A 179 -1.83 -6.87 21.26
N SER A 180 -2.86 -7.57 20.78
CA SER A 180 -2.85 -9.04 20.85
C SER A 180 -1.71 -9.64 20.03
N SER A 181 -1.03 -10.63 20.60
CA SER A 181 0.00 -11.41 19.91
C SER A 181 -0.58 -12.41 18.91
N LYS A 182 -1.89 -12.74 19.01
CA LYS A 182 -2.57 -13.67 18.11
C LYS A 182 -3.19 -12.89 16.94
N GLU A 183 -2.72 -13.14 15.72
CA GLU A 183 -3.21 -12.47 14.51
C GLU A 183 -4.72 -12.64 14.29
N GLU A 184 -5.23 -13.84 14.53
CA GLU A 184 -6.67 -14.13 14.43
C GLU A 184 -7.49 -13.23 15.37
N LEU A 185 -7.05 -13.05 16.61
CA LEU A 185 -7.76 -12.19 17.57
C LEU A 185 -7.71 -10.73 17.14
N ARG A 186 -6.55 -10.24 16.67
CA ARG A 186 -6.44 -8.87 16.16
C ARG A 186 -7.38 -8.65 14.99
N SER A 187 -7.42 -9.60 14.05
CA SER A 187 -8.25 -9.51 12.84
C SER A 187 -9.74 -9.56 13.18
N SER A 188 -10.17 -10.50 14.02
CA SER A 188 -11.57 -10.58 14.45
C SER A 188 -12.00 -9.38 15.29
N ALA A 189 -11.11 -8.83 16.14
CA ALA A 189 -11.37 -7.59 16.87
C ALA A 189 -11.49 -6.38 15.93
N CYS A 190 -10.65 -6.30 14.91
CA CYS A 190 -10.73 -5.28 13.86
C CYS A 190 -12.04 -5.37 13.09
N GLU A 191 -12.43 -6.57 12.65
CA GLU A 191 -13.69 -6.83 11.95
C GLU A 191 -14.90 -6.48 12.81
N PHE A 192 -14.87 -6.84 14.09
CA PHE A 192 -15.90 -6.46 15.05
C PHE A 192 -16.09 -4.94 15.12
N TRP A 193 -15.00 -4.18 15.32
CA TRP A 193 -15.05 -2.72 15.35
C TRP A 193 -15.48 -2.11 14.02
N CYS A 194 -14.94 -2.59 12.91
CA CYS A 194 -15.29 -2.10 11.58
C CYS A 194 -16.79 -2.30 11.29
N ALA A 195 -17.34 -3.46 11.64
CA ALA A 195 -18.75 -3.77 11.42
C ALA A 195 -19.67 -2.92 12.30
N ILE A 196 -19.33 -2.75 13.58
CA ILE A 196 -20.13 -1.95 14.52
C ILE A 196 -20.12 -0.47 14.12
N LEU A 197 -18.97 0.08 13.77
CA LEU A 197 -18.85 1.46 13.31
C LEU A 197 -19.57 1.67 11.97
N SER A 198 -19.43 0.72 11.03
CA SER A 198 -20.10 0.79 9.72
C SER A 198 -21.63 0.69 9.83
N SER A 199 -22.16 0.02 10.85
CA SER A 199 -23.62 -0.07 11.09
C SER A 199 -24.27 1.30 11.28
N LYS A 200 -23.49 2.30 11.72
CA LYS A 200 -23.95 3.69 11.86
C LYS A 200 -23.98 4.46 10.55
N ILE A 201 -23.27 3.98 9.54
CA ILE A 201 -23.15 4.60 8.22
C ILE A 201 -24.19 4.01 7.26
N GLN A 202 -24.49 2.72 7.40
CA GLN A 202 -25.41 2.01 6.49
C GLN A 202 -26.87 2.40 6.71
N VAL A 203 -27.51 2.86 5.63
CA VAL A 203 -28.93 3.20 5.59
C VAL A 203 -29.78 1.94 5.82
N GLY A 204 -30.64 1.95 6.84
CA GLY A 204 -31.58 0.87 7.13
C GLY A 204 -31.15 -0.11 8.24
N MET A 205 -29.94 0.02 8.79
CA MET A 205 -29.55 -0.70 10.01
C MET A 205 -29.86 0.13 11.25
N ARG A 206 -30.30 -0.53 12.34
CA ARG A 206 -30.45 0.13 13.64
C ARG A 206 -29.04 0.48 14.15
N PRO A 207 -28.77 1.76 14.48
CA PRO A 207 -27.45 2.15 14.98
C PRO A 207 -27.19 1.44 16.31
N ILE A 208 -25.97 0.93 16.47
CA ILE A 208 -25.51 0.34 17.72
C ILE A 208 -25.10 1.46 18.67
N GLU A 209 -25.62 1.42 19.90
CA GLU A 209 -25.20 2.27 20.99
C GLU A 209 -23.87 1.75 21.54
N ILE A 210 -22.86 2.61 21.62
CA ILE A 210 -21.52 2.25 22.11
C ILE A 210 -21.22 3.17 23.28
N ASP A 211 -21.01 2.59 24.46
CA ASP A 211 -20.82 3.33 25.71
C ASP A 211 -19.45 4.02 25.78
N TRP A 212 -18.50 3.56 24.97
CA TRP A 212 -17.13 4.06 24.97
C TRP A 212 -16.52 4.03 23.58
N TYR A 213 -15.80 5.10 23.23
CA TYR A 213 -15.09 5.23 21.96
C TYR A 213 -13.59 5.42 22.21
N PRO A 214 -12.75 4.83 21.34
CA PRO A 214 -11.31 5.07 21.38
C PRO A 214 -10.94 6.54 21.14
N SER A 215 -10.03 7.05 21.94
CA SER A 215 -9.47 8.38 21.77
C SER A 215 -8.27 8.36 20.83
N TYR A 216 -8.00 9.47 20.12
CA TYR A 216 -6.81 9.57 19.26
C TYR A 216 -5.48 9.28 20.01
N PRO A 217 -5.26 9.78 21.25
CA PRO A 217 -4.07 9.44 22.02
C PRO A 217 -3.83 7.94 22.20
N GLU A 218 -4.88 7.12 22.32
CA GLU A 218 -4.74 5.66 22.44
C GLU A 218 -4.31 5.02 21.11
N LEU A 219 -4.85 5.49 19.98
CA LEU A 219 -4.39 5.06 18.65
C LEU A 219 -2.94 5.47 18.39
N LYS A 220 -2.57 6.69 18.78
CA LYS A 220 -1.21 7.22 18.65
C LYS A 220 -0.24 6.43 19.50
N SER A 221 -0.56 6.22 20.78
CA SER A 221 0.27 5.45 21.71
C SER A 221 0.51 4.02 21.22
N ALA A 222 -0.47 3.41 20.53
CA ALA A 222 -0.28 2.10 19.91
C ALA A 222 0.81 2.15 18.83
N LEU A 223 0.77 3.12 17.91
CA LEU A 223 1.82 3.27 16.89
C LEU A 223 3.20 3.53 17.51
N GLU A 224 3.28 4.39 18.52
CA GLU A 224 4.53 4.66 19.25
C GLU A 224 5.06 3.41 19.96
N THR A 225 4.18 2.57 20.49
CA THR A 225 4.55 1.29 21.11
C THR A 225 5.16 0.35 20.07
N TYR A 226 4.66 0.36 18.84
CA TYR A 226 5.24 -0.38 17.74
C TYR A 226 6.37 0.38 17.00
N GLY A 227 6.90 1.45 17.60
CA GLY A 227 8.10 2.13 17.13
C GLY A 227 7.88 3.19 16.06
N PHE A 228 6.65 3.64 15.79
CA PHE A 228 6.43 4.71 14.82
C PHE A 228 7.08 6.03 15.26
N LEU A 229 7.75 6.70 14.32
CA LEU A 229 8.49 7.94 14.56
C LEU A 229 7.69 9.14 14.06
N PHE A 230 7.11 9.92 14.98
CA PHE A 230 6.37 11.15 14.63
C PHE A 230 7.27 12.33 14.24
N ASN A 231 8.52 12.34 14.72
CA ASN A 231 9.52 13.35 14.41
C ASN A 231 10.71 12.67 13.72
N PHE A 232 10.80 12.85 12.40
CA PHE A 232 11.96 12.44 11.62
C PHE A 232 13.06 13.48 11.81
N SER A 233 13.84 13.37 12.90
CA SER A 233 15.12 14.07 12.92
C SER A 233 16.09 13.28 12.04
N SER A 234 16.84 13.97 11.20
CA SER A 234 17.81 13.40 10.25
C SER A 234 19.00 12.67 10.91
N ASN A 235 18.99 12.46 12.22
CA ASN A 235 20.11 11.93 13.01
C ASN A 235 19.73 10.67 13.79
N ILE A 236 18.92 9.77 13.22
CA ILE A 236 18.85 8.42 13.75
C ILE A 236 20.04 7.65 13.17
N SER A 237 21.16 7.68 13.88
CA SER A 237 22.25 6.75 13.67
C SER A 237 21.65 5.34 13.67
N ALA A 238 21.90 4.61 12.60
CA ALA A 238 21.59 3.19 12.52
C ALA A 238 22.49 2.43 13.50
N GLU A 239 22.27 2.59 14.80
CA GLU A 239 22.84 1.68 15.78
C GLU A 239 22.16 0.32 15.62
N ASN A 240 23.01 -0.69 15.54
CA ASN A 240 22.65 -2.08 15.36
C ASN A 240 22.03 -2.62 16.65
N SER A 241 20.82 -2.20 16.97
CA SER A 241 20.00 -2.88 17.98
C SER A 241 19.23 -4.03 17.32
N SER A 242 19.29 -5.19 17.96
CA SER A 242 18.71 -6.47 17.53
C SER A 242 17.19 -6.55 17.71
N GLY A 243 16.50 -5.40 17.85
CA GLY A 243 15.05 -5.33 17.92
C GLY A 243 14.37 -5.64 16.58
N CYS A 244 13.11 -6.08 16.62
CA CYS A 244 12.31 -6.35 15.41
C CYS A 244 12.14 -5.07 14.56
N LYS A 245 13.07 -4.82 13.65
CA LYS A 245 13.03 -3.75 12.64
C LYS A 245 12.10 -4.17 11.51
N GLY A 246 10.79 -4.09 11.75
CA GLY A 246 9.77 -4.45 10.77
C GLY A 246 8.46 -3.70 11.00
N PRO A 247 7.59 -3.63 9.99
CA PRO A 247 6.28 -3.01 10.16
C PRO A 247 5.52 -3.70 11.30
N PRO A 248 4.72 -2.95 12.09
CA PRO A 248 3.99 -3.49 13.21
C PRO A 248 3.10 -4.64 12.80
N GLN A 249 2.97 -5.65 13.65
CA GLN A 249 2.05 -6.76 13.39
C GLN A 249 0.58 -6.31 13.36
N ASN A 250 0.27 -5.17 13.97
CA ASN A 250 -1.08 -4.57 14.00
C ASN A 250 -1.30 -3.49 12.92
N ILE A 251 -0.34 -3.23 12.01
CA ILE A 251 -0.45 -2.09 11.10
C ILE A 251 -1.67 -2.19 10.17
N ILE A 252 -1.99 -3.41 9.71
CA ILE A 252 -3.16 -3.65 8.85
C ILE A 252 -4.45 -3.35 9.62
N THR A 253 -4.57 -3.85 10.86
CA THR A 253 -5.76 -3.64 11.68
C THR A 253 -5.90 -2.19 12.10
N TRP A 254 -4.78 -1.52 12.39
CA TRP A 254 -4.73 -0.09 12.69
C TRP A 254 -5.21 0.75 11.49
N ILE A 255 -4.69 0.53 10.28
CA ILE A 255 -5.10 1.30 9.08
C ILE A 255 -6.58 1.05 8.77
N LYS A 256 -7.06 -0.21 8.84
CA LYS A 256 -8.47 -0.56 8.61
C LYS A 256 -9.39 0.15 9.60
N PHE A 257 -9.07 0.08 10.88
CA PHE A 257 -9.84 0.72 11.93
C PHE A 257 -9.89 2.23 11.74
N THR A 258 -8.73 2.88 11.56
CA THR A 258 -8.62 4.33 11.34
C THR A 258 -9.48 4.78 10.16
N ALA A 259 -9.46 4.03 9.05
CA ALA A 259 -10.26 4.34 7.87
C ALA A 259 -11.77 4.37 8.18
N VAL A 260 -12.29 3.35 8.87
CA VAL A 260 -13.72 3.29 9.24
C VAL A 260 -14.05 4.34 10.31
N TYR A 261 -13.14 4.55 11.25
CA TYR A 261 -13.34 5.50 12.35
C TYR A 261 -13.46 6.95 11.85
N CYS A 262 -12.64 7.34 10.87
CA CYS A 262 -12.77 8.64 10.20
C CYS A 262 -14.08 8.77 9.40
N GLN A 263 -14.59 7.69 8.78
CA GLN A 263 -15.88 7.73 8.08
C GLN A 263 -17.06 7.97 9.02
N VAL A 264 -17.03 7.42 10.24
CA VAL A 264 -18.08 7.66 11.24
C VAL A 264 -18.10 9.13 11.67
N ARG A 265 -16.93 9.79 11.77
CA ARG A 265 -16.84 11.22 12.07
C ARG A 265 -17.55 12.07 11.01
N CYS A 266 -17.49 11.71 9.73
CA CYS A 266 -18.21 12.40 8.65
C CYS A 266 -19.73 12.52 8.94
N ASN A 267 -20.29 11.54 9.66
CA ASN A 267 -21.72 11.44 9.97
C ASN A 267 -22.14 12.15 11.28
N LYS A 268 -21.36 13.15 11.72
CA LYS A 268 -21.69 14.09 12.82
C LYS A 268 -21.73 13.51 14.24
N GLN A 269 -21.04 12.40 14.50
CA GLN A 269 -20.73 11.95 15.86
C GLN A 269 -19.26 12.26 16.15
N SER A 270 -19.00 13.43 16.76
CA SER A 270 -17.66 13.98 16.94
C SER A 270 -16.91 13.29 18.08
N ILE A 271 -15.96 12.42 17.76
CA ILE A 271 -15.03 11.85 18.76
C ILE A 271 -13.58 12.23 18.47
N LEU A 272 -13.15 12.17 17.20
CA LEU A 272 -11.87 12.73 16.78
C LEU A 272 -11.97 14.24 16.66
N LEU A 273 -10.90 14.97 16.99
CA LEU A 273 -10.78 16.40 16.70
C LEU A 273 -10.23 16.64 15.28
N THR A 274 -10.35 17.87 14.79
CA THR A 274 -9.77 18.28 13.51
C THR A 274 -8.24 18.10 13.50
N SER A 275 -7.58 18.43 14.63
CA SER A 275 -6.14 18.23 14.82
C SER A 275 -5.74 16.76 14.73
N ASP A 276 -6.57 15.87 15.27
CA ASP A 276 -6.30 14.43 15.24
C ASP A 276 -6.34 13.92 13.80
N CYS A 277 -7.30 14.40 13.00
CA CYS A 277 -7.40 14.04 11.59
C CYS A 277 -6.22 14.57 10.76
N GLN A 278 -5.69 15.75 11.09
CA GLN A 278 -4.47 16.28 10.46
C GLN A 278 -3.28 15.36 10.74
N GLU A 279 -3.08 14.98 12.00
CA GLU A 279 -1.95 14.12 12.39
C GLU A 279 -2.11 12.70 11.80
N LEU A 280 -3.33 12.16 11.72
CA LEU A 280 -3.59 10.89 11.04
C LEU A 280 -3.26 10.96 9.54
N ALA A 281 -3.58 12.07 8.85
CA ALA A 281 -3.23 12.27 7.45
C ALA A 281 -1.70 12.26 7.26
N GLU A 282 -0.99 12.95 8.15
CA GLU A 282 0.47 12.97 8.19
C GLU A 282 1.07 11.57 8.41
N VAL A 283 0.53 10.81 9.37
CA VAL A 283 0.94 9.43 9.64
C VAL A 283 0.78 8.56 8.41
N ILE A 284 -0.40 8.55 7.79
CA ILE A 284 -0.66 7.73 6.59
C ILE A 284 0.29 8.09 5.45
N LEU A 285 0.59 9.38 5.26
CA LEU A 285 1.56 9.81 4.25
C LEU A 285 2.99 9.37 4.57
N CYS A 286 3.39 9.37 5.83
CA CYS A 286 4.67 8.80 6.22
C CYS A 286 4.71 7.29 5.97
N LEU A 287 3.63 6.56 6.24
CA LEU A 287 3.56 5.12 5.95
C LEU A 287 3.70 4.82 4.45
N PHE A 288 3.20 5.69 3.56
CA PHE A 288 3.41 5.56 2.12
C PHE A 288 4.88 5.70 1.70
N LEU A 289 5.68 6.40 2.49
CA LEU A 289 7.10 6.58 2.24
C LEU A 289 7.93 5.41 2.78
N ASP A 290 7.40 4.54 3.63
CA ASP A 290 8.09 3.30 4.00
C ASP A 290 7.91 2.24 2.91
N ARG A 291 8.99 1.93 2.20
CA ARG A 291 9.00 0.96 1.12
C ARG A 291 8.51 -0.43 1.55
N ARG A 292 8.70 -0.83 2.82
CA ARG A 292 8.23 -2.12 3.34
C ARG A 292 6.71 -2.21 3.38
N LEU A 293 6.01 -1.07 3.39
CA LEU A 293 4.56 -0.98 3.42
C LEU A 293 3.90 -0.83 2.05
N GLN A 294 4.66 -0.89 0.95
CA GLN A 294 4.12 -0.71 -0.40
C GLN A 294 2.96 -1.66 -0.72
N GLY A 295 2.99 -2.89 -0.19
CA GLY A 295 1.93 -3.88 -0.33
C GLY A 295 0.58 -3.45 0.29
N LEU A 296 0.59 -2.49 1.21
CA LEU A 296 -0.61 -1.94 1.87
C LEU A 296 -1.15 -0.68 1.18
N SER A 297 -0.61 -0.30 0.01
CA SER A 297 -0.94 0.96 -0.67
C SER A 297 -2.43 1.16 -0.92
N VAL A 298 -3.17 0.12 -1.28
CA VAL A 298 -4.64 0.19 -1.46
C VAL A 298 -5.32 0.54 -0.15
N LEU A 299 -4.90 -0.10 0.94
CA LEU A 299 -5.46 0.11 2.28
C LEU A 299 -5.17 1.53 2.77
N MET A 300 -3.94 1.99 2.58
CA MET A 300 -3.51 3.35 2.93
C MET A 300 -4.24 4.41 2.10
N ARG A 301 -4.49 4.17 0.80
CA ARG A 301 -5.28 5.09 -0.05
C ARG A 301 -6.71 5.22 0.44
N ASN A 302 -7.35 4.10 0.75
CA ASN A 302 -8.71 4.10 1.30
C ASN A 302 -8.77 4.84 2.64
N CYS A 303 -7.76 4.65 3.50
CA CYS A 303 -7.65 5.35 4.77
C CYS A 303 -7.46 6.86 4.56
N MET A 304 -6.55 7.27 3.67
CA MET A 304 -6.32 8.67 3.34
C MET A 304 -7.59 9.34 2.81
N GLN A 305 -8.33 8.66 1.93
CA GLN A 305 -9.61 9.15 1.42
C GLN A 305 -10.62 9.36 2.55
N SER A 306 -10.75 8.40 3.47
CA SER A 306 -11.63 8.52 4.64
C SER A 306 -11.24 9.70 5.53
N ILE A 307 -9.95 9.93 5.75
CA ILE A 307 -9.45 11.05 6.54
C ILE A 307 -9.79 12.38 5.86
N ILE A 308 -9.47 12.55 4.58
CA ILE A 308 -9.77 13.78 3.81
C ILE A 308 -11.29 14.07 3.77
N SER A 309 -12.09 13.01 3.66
CA SER A 309 -13.56 13.12 3.63
C SER A 309 -14.15 13.47 5.00
N SER A 310 -13.41 13.27 6.10
CA SER A 310 -13.87 13.53 7.47
C SER A 310 -13.84 15.00 7.90
N PHE A 311 -13.13 15.84 7.15
CA PHE A 311 -13.13 17.28 7.39
C PHE A 311 -14.43 17.92 6.89
N THR A 312 -14.98 18.86 7.65
CA THR A 312 -15.96 19.81 7.08
C THR A 312 -15.27 20.75 6.09
N GLU A 313 -16.03 21.50 5.29
CA GLU A 313 -15.42 22.48 4.36
C GLU A 313 -14.57 23.54 5.10
N GLU A 314 -15.08 24.06 6.23
CA GLU A 314 -14.37 25.05 7.05
C GLU A 314 -13.11 24.45 7.70
N GLU A 315 -13.23 23.23 8.22
CA GLU A 315 -12.09 22.52 8.79
C GLU A 315 -11.02 22.24 7.73
N TRP A 316 -11.45 21.83 6.53
CA TRP A 316 -10.55 21.53 5.42
C TRP A 316 -9.73 22.75 5.05
N ILE A 317 -10.38 23.91 4.84
CA ILE A 317 -9.74 25.17 4.46
C ILE A 317 -8.64 25.57 5.45
N ASN A 318 -8.88 25.35 6.75
CA ASN A 318 -7.92 25.67 7.81
C ASN A 318 -6.84 24.58 8.01
N SER A 319 -7.00 23.40 7.41
CA SER A 319 -6.16 22.22 7.70
C SER A 319 -5.16 21.89 6.59
N TYR A 320 -5.54 22.02 5.31
CA TYR A 320 -4.75 21.47 4.21
C TYR A 320 -3.33 22.06 4.14
N SER A 321 -3.16 23.36 4.43
CA SER A 321 -1.86 24.02 4.40
C SER A 321 -0.96 23.55 5.54
N ARG A 322 -1.52 23.31 6.75
CA ARG A 322 -0.76 22.74 7.87
C ARG A 322 -0.28 21.33 7.55
N ILE A 323 -1.16 20.50 7.02
CA ILE A 323 -0.82 19.14 6.60
C ILE A 323 0.32 19.20 5.57
N ALA A 324 0.20 20.03 4.53
CA ALA A 324 1.20 20.16 3.49
C ALA A 324 2.57 20.62 4.01
N LYS A 325 2.62 21.65 4.87
CA LYS A 325 3.87 22.14 5.49
C LYS A 325 4.52 21.08 6.39
N SER A 326 3.71 20.35 7.14
CA SER A 326 4.16 19.27 8.02
C SER A 326 4.74 18.09 7.24
N ILE A 327 4.18 17.76 6.08
CA ILE A 327 4.75 16.76 5.18
C ILE A 327 6.04 17.27 4.56
N ALA A 328 6.02 18.48 3.99
CA ALA A 328 7.16 19.04 3.29
C ALA A 328 8.40 19.19 4.20
N SER A 329 8.23 19.42 5.50
CA SER A 329 9.33 19.50 6.47
C SER A 329 9.90 18.14 6.88
N ARG A 330 9.15 17.05 6.69
CA ARG A 330 9.54 15.68 7.08
C ARG A 330 10.10 14.85 5.92
N VAL A 331 9.74 15.19 4.69
CA VAL A 331 10.18 14.46 3.50
C VAL A 331 11.54 14.98 3.04
N PRO A 332 12.58 14.12 2.96
CA PRO A 332 13.87 14.52 2.42
C PRO A 332 13.74 15.00 0.97
N THR A 333 14.63 15.89 0.57
CA THR A 333 14.77 16.51 -0.76
C THR A 333 15.29 15.51 -1.82
N ASP A 334 14.72 14.32 -1.90
CA ASP A 334 15.11 13.23 -2.79
C ASP A 334 13.89 12.60 -3.50
N LEU A 335 14.01 11.36 -3.99
CA LEU A 335 12.91 10.60 -4.61
C LEU A 335 11.66 10.47 -3.71
N ASN A 336 11.79 10.62 -2.39
CA ASN A 336 10.67 10.60 -1.46
C ASN A 336 9.70 11.77 -1.67
N CYS A 337 10.17 12.92 -2.16
CA CYS A 337 9.32 14.05 -2.55
C CYS A 337 8.32 13.66 -3.64
N LEU A 338 8.80 12.97 -4.68
CA LEU A 338 7.95 12.50 -5.77
C LEU A 338 6.96 11.45 -5.29
N ARG A 339 7.41 10.54 -4.41
CA ARG A 339 6.53 9.52 -3.81
C ARG A 339 5.45 10.12 -2.92
N ALA A 340 5.78 11.09 -2.07
CA ALA A 340 4.82 11.77 -1.21
C ALA A 340 3.67 12.38 -2.02
N VAL A 341 4.00 13.05 -3.13
CA VAL A 341 3.01 13.63 -4.04
C VAL A 341 2.25 12.56 -4.82
N GLN A 342 2.91 11.50 -5.28
CA GLN A 342 2.28 10.42 -6.06
C GLN A 342 1.27 9.62 -5.23
N CYS A 343 1.56 9.39 -3.96
CA CYS A 343 0.71 8.60 -3.06
C CYS A 343 -0.61 9.30 -2.71
N ILE A 344 -0.68 10.62 -2.87
CA ILE A 344 -1.93 11.39 -2.83
C ILE A 344 -2.65 11.19 -4.18
N SER A 345 -3.22 9.99 -4.35
CA SER A 345 -3.95 9.60 -5.55
C SER A 345 -5.44 9.51 -5.25
N GLY A 346 -6.20 10.51 -5.68
CA GLY A 346 -7.66 10.54 -5.59
C GLY A 346 -8.24 11.42 -6.69
N VAL A 347 -9.45 11.08 -7.12
CA VAL A 347 -10.17 11.83 -8.16
C VAL A 347 -10.93 13.03 -7.58
N ASP A 348 -11.17 13.04 -6.28
CA ASP A 348 -11.94 14.08 -5.63
C ASP A 348 -11.19 15.43 -5.57
N PRO A 349 -11.93 16.55 -5.55
CA PRO A 349 -11.33 17.88 -5.56
C PRO A 349 -10.38 18.13 -4.38
N ARG A 350 -10.68 17.61 -3.19
CA ARG A 350 -9.86 17.84 -1.99
C ARG A 350 -8.53 17.11 -2.08
N THR A 351 -8.53 15.87 -2.55
CA THR A 351 -7.28 15.10 -2.75
C THR A 351 -6.42 15.73 -3.84
N LYS A 352 -7.00 16.17 -4.96
CA LYS A 352 -6.28 16.92 -6.00
C LYS A 352 -5.69 18.22 -5.46
N HIS A 353 -6.46 18.95 -4.67
CA HIS A 353 -5.99 20.18 -4.03
C HIS A 353 -4.83 19.91 -3.07
N LEU A 354 -4.97 18.93 -2.17
CA LEU A 354 -3.90 18.55 -1.24
C LEU A 354 -2.62 18.16 -1.97
N LYS A 355 -2.74 17.35 -3.03
CA LYS A 355 -1.61 16.96 -3.87
C LYS A 355 -0.86 18.18 -4.42
N SER A 356 -1.58 19.17 -4.94
CA SER A 356 -1.01 20.40 -5.47
C SER A 356 -0.31 21.22 -4.38
N VAL A 357 -0.94 21.38 -3.20
CA VAL A 357 -0.35 22.17 -2.10
C VAL A 357 0.89 21.47 -1.54
N VAL A 358 0.85 20.15 -1.37
CA VAL A 358 2.02 19.36 -0.91
C VAL A 358 3.18 19.48 -1.90
N ALA A 359 2.91 19.37 -3.21
CA ALA A 359 3.95 19.54 -4.23
C ALA A 359 4.57 20.95 -4.17
N PHE A 360 3.75 21.98 -3.99
CA PHE A 360 4.21 23.36 -3.87
C PHE A 360 5.08 23.57 -2.61
N GLU A 361 4.62 23.14 -1.43
CA GLU A 361 5.37 23.32 -0.18
C GLU A 361 6.70 22.53 -0.20
N ILE A 362 6.73 21.34 -0.81
CA ILE A 362 7.97 20.61 -1.05
C ILE A 362 8.93 21.45 -1.91
N LEU A 363 8.46 22.01 -3.03
CA LEU A 363 9.30 22.85 -3.89
C LEU A 363 9.83 24.07 -3.15
N VAL A 364 9.00 24.74 -2.34
CA VAL A 364 9.44 25.87 -1.50
C VAL A 364 10.59 25.46 -0.58
N ASN A 365 10.44 24.35 0.16
CA ASN A 365 11.50 23.83 1.04
C ASN A 365 12.77 23.47 0.26
N CYS A 366 12.64 22.91 -0.96
CA CYS A 366 13.78 22.63 -1.83
C CYS A 366 14.56 23.89 -2.22
N PHE A 367 13.88 25.02 -2.44
CA PHE A 367 14.50 26.27 -2.84
C PHE A 367 15.05 27.06 -1.66
N GLU A 368 14.37 27.07 -0.51
CA GLU A 368 14.86 27.73 0.71
C GLU A 368 16.15 27.09 1.23
N ASN A 369 16.24 25.75 1.20
CA ASN A 369 17.46 25.02 1.59
C ASN A 369 18.64 25.26 0.63
N LYS A 370 18.42 25.75 -0.59
CA LYS A 370 19.50 26.12 -1.54
C LYS A 370 20.01 27.55 -1.33
N LEU A 371 19.27 28.40 -0.61
CA LEU A 371 19.63 29.81 -0.38
C LEU A 371 20.46 30.03 0.90
N LEU A 372 20.72 28.98 1.68
CA LEU A 372 21.67 28.96 2.79
C LEU A 372 22.90 28.13 2.39
N PRO A 373 23.97 28.74 1.85
CA PRO A 373 25.23 28.04 1.67
C PRO A 373 25.81 27.69 3.04
N THR A 374 26.30 26.47 3.18
CA THR A 374 27.14 26.01 4.29
C THR A 374 28.51 26.65 4.24
#